data_AF-A0A959YI99-F1
#
_entry.id   AF-A0A959YI99-F1
#
_cell.length_a   1.000
_cell.length_b   1.000
_cell.length_c   1.000
_cell.angle_alpha   90.00
_cell.angle_beta   90.00
_cell.angle_gamma   90.00
#
_symmetry.space_group_name_H-M   'P 1'
#
loop_
_entity.id
_entity.type
_entity.pdbx_description
1 polymer ?
#
loop_
_entity_poly.entity_id
_entity_poly.type
_entity_poly.pdbx_seq_one_letter_code
_entity_poly.pdbx_strand_id
1 'polypeptide(L)'
;YIEPMDLPLLSTGQHIRMQFDGWPAVVFSGWPDMSVGTYGGSIVAIDNFISTNGKYRILVAPDPDSDPWPDGIRVGSGVSAMALLKDVPIWYELWRKVNGFPPDFYRANESGTSEKKK
;
A
#
# COMPACT_ATOMS: atom_id res chain seq x y z
N TYR A 1 -1.03 -2.87 -11.04
CA TYR A 1 -2.02 -2.13 -11.85
C TYR A 1 -3.18 -1.74 -10.96
N ILE A 2 -3.76 -0.57 -11.17
CA ILE A 2 -4.83 -0.03 -10.34
C ILE A 2 -6.00 0.45 -11.20
N GLU A 3 -7.22 0.39 -10.66
CA GLU A 3 -8.42 0.87 -11.34
C GLU A 3 -8.47 2.40 -11.36
N PRO A 4 -9.11 3.01 -12.38
CA PRO A 4 -9.22 4.47 -12.46
C PRO A 4 -9.87 5.12 -11.22
N MET A 5 -10.82 4.43 -10.59
CA MET A 5 -11.53 4.92 -9.41
C MET A 5 -10.62 5.02 -8.17
N ASP A 6 -9.59 4.17 -8.09
CA ASP A 6 -8.67 4.08 -6.96
C ASP A 6 -7.42 4.93 -7.15
N LEU A 7 -7.16 5.43 -8.37
CA LEU A 7 -6.04 6.33 -8.67
C LEU A 7 -5.93 7.53 -7.69
N PRO A 8 -7.01 8.26 -7.32
CA PRO A 8 -6.91 9.36 -6.37
C PRO A 8 -6.58 8.94 -4.93
N LEU A 9 -6.66 7.63 -4.62
CA LEU A 9 -6.33 7.08 -3.30
C LEU A 9 -4.84 6.76 -3.16
N LEU A 10 -4.08 6.80 -4.26
CA LEU A 10 -2.66 6.49 -4.28
C LEU A 10 -1.80 7.74 -4.36
N SER A 11 -0.66 7.72 -3.71
CA SER A 11 0.36 8.78 -3.77
C SER A 11 1.75 8.17 -3.88
N THR A 12 2.67 8.87 -4.55
CA THR A 12 4.09 8.50 -4.50
C THR A 12 4.61 8.59 -3.07
N GLY A 13 5.48 7.66 -2.69
CA GLY A 13 5.98 7.49 -1.33
C GLY A 13 5.06 6.68 -0.40
N GLN A 14 3.85 6.33 -0.83
CA GLN A 14 2.93 5.55 -0.01
C GLN A 14 3.45 4.12 0.20
N HIS A 15 3.40 3.66 1.45
CA HIS A 15 3.77 2.30 1.82
C HIS A 15 2.71 1.31 1.36
N ILE A 16 3.18 0.20 0.80
CA ILE A 16 2.35 -0.92 0.38
C ILE A 16 2.95 -2.23 0.90
N ARG A 17 2.08 -3.21 1.14
CA ARG A 17 2.47 -4.58 1.46
C ARG A 17 2.25 -5.46 0.25
N MET A 18 3.21 -6.31 -0.05
CA MET A 18 3.18 -7.18 -1.22
C MET A 18 3.38 -8.63 -0.82
N GLN A 19 2.67 -9.51 -1.51
CA GLN A 19 2.84 -10.95 -1.45
C GLN A 19 3.24 -11.43 -2.85
N PHE A 20 4.38 -12.10 -2.95
CA PHE A 20 4.90 -12.63 -4.21
C PHE A 20 4.44 -14.06 -4.43
N ASP A 21 4.09 -14.38 -5.68
CA ASP A 21 3.76 -15.75 -6.06
C ASP A 21 4.95 -16.68 -5.83
N GLY A 22 4.69 -17.88 -5.31
CA GLY A 22 5.71 -18.88 -5.00
C GLY A 22 6.43 -18.67 -3.66
N TRP A 23 6.11 -17.61 -2.91
CA TRP A 23 6.63 -17.39 -1.57
C TRP A 23 5.52 -17.60 -0.53
N PRO A 24 5.74 -18.45 0.49
CA PRO A 24 4.72 -18.76 1.47
C PRO A 24 4.38 -17.51 2.30
N ALA A 25 3.08 -17.25 2.45
CA ALA A 25 2.57 -16.32 3.45
C ALA A 25 1.78 -17.08 4.50
N VAL A 26 2.18 -16.95 5.76
CA VAL A 26 1.54 -17.60 6.89
C VAL A 26 1.12 -16.50 7.85
N VAL A 27 -0.19 -16.35 8.03
CA VAL A 27 -0.78 -15.34 8.91
C VAL A 27 -1.34 -16.05 10.15
N PHE A 28 -0.90 -15.63 11.34
CA PHE A 28 -1.40 -16.14 12.60
C PHE A 28 -2.29 -15.09 13.28
N SER A 29 -3.57 -15.38 13.44
CA SER A 29 -4.50 -14.50 14.15
C SER A 29 -4.10 -14.38 15.63
N GLY A 30 -3.84 -13.15 16.07
CA GLY A 30 -3.48 -12.83 17.46
C GLY A 30 -1.98 -12.72 17.75
N TRP A 31 -1.09 -13.03 16.78
CA TRP A 31 0.36 -12.92 16.94
C TRP A 31 0.99 -12.28 15.68
N PRO A 32 0.94 -10.94 15.57
CA PRO A 32 1.38 -10.22 14.37
C PRO A 32 2.85 -10.47 14.03
N ASP A 33 3.72 -10.49 15.04
CA ASP A 33 5.18 -10.64 14.87
C ASP A 33 5.61 -12.03 14.36
N MET A 34 4.70 -13.02 14.37
CA MET A 34 4.95 -14.34 13.80
C MET A 34 4.42 -14.51 12.38
N SER A 35 3.70 -13.50 11.86
CA SER A 35 3.15 -13.56 10.50
C SER A 35 4.24 -13.23 9.49
N VAL A 36 4.48 -14.12 8.54
CA VAL A 36 5.53 -14.00 7.51
C VAL A 36 4.95 -14.06 6.11
N GLY A 37 5.69 -13.53 5.13
CA GLY A 37 5.38 -13.64 3.70
C GLY A 37 4.60 -12.48 3.10
N THR A 38 4.58 -11.33 3.78
CA THR A 38 4.31 -10.04 3.14
C THR A 38 5.55 -9.15 3.25
N TYR A 39 5.86 -8.42 2.20
CA TYR A 39 7.06 -7.60 2.06
C TYR A 39 6.66 -6.14 1.86
N GLY A 40 7.42 -5.22 2.44
CA GLY A 40 7.20 -3.79 2.29
C GLY A 40 7.68 -3.27 0.95
N GLY A 41 6.97 -2.31 0.40
CA GLY A 41 7.40 -1.50 -0.73
C GLY A 41 6.84 -0.10 -0.65
N SER A 42 7.41 0.80 -1.45
CA SER A 42 6.93 2.17 -1.59
C SER A 42 6.64 2.49 -3.05
N ILE A 43 5.56 3.24 -3.31
CA ILE A 43 5.22 3.67 -4.66
C ILE A 43 6.22 4.72 -5.12
N VAL A 44 7.04 4.41 -6.13
CA VAL A 44 8.04 5.33 -6.67
C VAL A 44 7.52 6.13 -7.86
N ALA A 45 6.56 5.58 -8.60
CA ALA A 45 5.94 6.27 -9.71
C ALA A 45 4.53 5.74 -10.00
N ILE A 46 3.71 6.62 -10.54
CA ILE A 46 2.38 6.31 -11.07
C ILE A 46 2.38 6.80 -12.51
N ASP A 47 2.15 5.91 -13.46
CA ASP A 47 2.01 6.31 -14.86
C ASP A 47 0.68 7.03 -15.05
N ASN A 48 0.72 8.18 -15.71
CA ASN A 48 -0.47 8.99 -15.99
C ASN A 48 -1.22 8.55 -17.26
N PHE A 49 -0.76 7.49 -17.94
CA PHE A 49 -1.39 6.95 -19.14
C PHE A 49 -2.09 5.62 -18.83
N ILE A 50 -3.30 5.48 -19.38
CA ILE A 50 -4.07 4.24 -19.27
C ILE A 50 -3.39 3.14 -20.10
N SER A 51 -3.20 1.98 -19.51
CA SER A 51 -2.67 0.81 -20.21
C SER A 51 -3.77 0.17 -21.08
N THR A 52 -3.39 -0.71 -22.01
CA THR A 52 -4.34 -1.40 -22.91
C THR A 52 -5.41 -2.22 -22.17
N ASN A 53 -5.17 -2.57 -20.91
CA ASN A 53 -6.11 -3.25 -20.03
C ASN A 53 -7.09 -2.29 -19.28
N GLY A 54 -7.08 -1.00 -19.59
CA GLY A 54 -7.93 0.00 -18.94
C GLY A 54 -7.50 0.40 -17.53
N LYS A 55 -6.33 -0.03 -17.07
CA LYS A 55 -5.81 0.24 -15.72
C LYS A 55 -4.59 1.16 -15.78
N TYR A 56 -4.29 1.79 -14.65
CA TYR A 56 -3.07 2.57 -14.48
C TYR A 56 -1.95 1.68 -13.93
N ARG A 57 -0.72 1.92 -14.39
CA ARG A 57 0.46 1.20 -13.92
C ARG A 57 1.09 1.98 -12.77
N ILE A 58 1.43 1.26 -11.70
CA ILE A 58 2.19 1.78 -10.57
C ILE A 58 3.52 1.04 -10.50
N LEU A 59 4.58 1.77 -10.18
CA LEU A 59 5.91 1.23 -9.95
C LEU A 59 6.20 1.29 -8.45
N VAL A 60 6.72 0.19 -7.94
CA VAL A 60 6.98 0.00 -6.52
C VAL A 60 8.44 -0.41 -6.36
N ALA A 61 9.12 0.19 -5.40
CA ALA A 61 10.46 -0.21 -5.00
C ALA A 61 10.43 -0.87 -3.61
N PRO A 62 11.43 -1.71 -3.27
CA PRO A 62 11.58 -2.24 -1.91
C PRO A 62 11.65 -1.11 -0.90
N ASP A 63 10.97 -1.29 0.22
CA ASP A 63 11.03 -0.36 1.34
C ASP A 63 12.29 -0.68 2.18
N PRO A 64 13.25 0.27 2.34
CA PRO A 64 14.48 0.02 3.08
C PRO A 64 14.26 -0.26 4.57
N ASP A 65 13.12 0.16 5.13
CA ASP A 65 12.79 -0.03 6.54
C ASP A 65 12.02 -1.34 6.81
N SER A 66 11.73 -2.12 5.76
CA SER A 66 11.02 -3.41 5.83
C SER A 66 11.95 -4.58 5.47
N ASP A 67 11.48 -5.81 5.73
CA ASP A 67 12.13 -7.03 5.26
C ASP A 67 12.45 -6.98 3.76
N PRO A 68 13.67 -7.38 3.35
CA PRO A 68 14.06 -7.39 1.95
C PRO A 68 13.17 -8.35 1.15
N TRP A 69 12.95 -8.00 -0.12
CA TRP A 69 12.23 -8.88 -1.02
C TRP A 69 13.02 -10.18 -1.25
N PRO A 70 12.34 -11.31 -1.48
CA PRO A 70 13.01 -12.57 -1.74
C PRO A 70 13.92 -12.55 -2.98
N ASP A 71 15.14 -13.08 -2.83
CA ASP A 71 16.16 -13.10 -3.91
C ASP A 71 15.73 -13.91 -5.15
N GLY A 72 14.82 -14.87 -4.98
CA GLY A 72 14.40 -15.77 -6.06
C GLY A 72 13.25 -15.25 -6.94
N ILE A 73 12.77 -14.02 -6.72
CA ILE A 73 11.72 -13.43 -7.57
C ILE A 73 12.27 -13.19 -8.97
N ARG A 74 11.54 -13.63 -9.99
CA ARG A 74 11.93 -13.45 -11.39
C ARG A 74 11.04 -12.40 -12.06
N VAL A 75 11.55 -11.81 -13.13
CA VAL A 75 10.75 -10.96 -14.01
C VAL A 75 9.57 -11.78 -14.53
N GLY A 76 8.36 -11.22 -14.41
CA GLY A 76 7.11 -11.90 -14.77
C GLY A 76 6.47 -12.71 -13.64
N SER A 77 7.10 -12.82 -12.46
CA SER A 77 6.43 -13.34 -11.27
C SER A 77 5.22 -12.47 -10.91
N GLY A 78 4.10 -13.10 -10.56
CA GLY A 78 2.93 -12.40 -10.06
C GLY A 78 3.16 -11.83 -8.66
N VAL A 79 2.44 -10.77 -8.35
CA VAL A 79 2.46 -10.11 -7.05
C VAL A 79 1.05 -9.61 -6.72
N SER A 80 0.61 -9.88 -5.51
CA SER A 80 -0.57 -9.25 -4.91
C SER A 80 -0.11 -8.12 -4.00
N ALA A 81 -0.67 -6.93 -4.16
CA ALA A 81 -0.29 -5.74 -3.40
C ALA A 81 -1.49 -5.15 -2.66
N MET A 82 -1.27 -4.74 -1.42
CA MET A 82 -2.23 -4.08 -0.55
C MET A 82 -1.65 -2.72 -0.15
N ALA A 83 -2.27 -1.64 -0.61
CA ALA A 83 -1.90 -0.30 -0.22
C ALA A 83 -2.72 0.13 0.99
N LEU A 84 -2.05 0.53 2.07
CA LEU A 84 -2.73 1.14 3.22
C LEU A 84 -2.94 2.62 2.89
N LEU A 85 -4.18 3.09 2.98
CA LEU A 85 -4.51 4.49 2.69
C LEU A 85 -4.02 5.41 3.81
N LYS A 86 -4.81 5.53 4.87
CA LYS A 86 -4.50 6.36 6.03
C LYS A 86 -4.77 5.58 7.30
N ASP A 87 -3.89 5.76 8.28
CA ASP A 87 -4.13 5.31 9.64
C ASP A 87 -5.24 6.13 10.27
N VAL A 88 -6.34 5.46 10.59
CA VAL A 88 -7.51 6.05 11.26
C VAL A 88 -7.83 5.26 12.52
N PRO A 89 -8.32 5.92 13.59
CA PRO A 89 -8.78 5.23 14.77
C PRO A 89 -9.87 4.20 14.44
N ILE A 90 -9.82 3.02 15.08
CA ILE A 90 -10.75 1.91 14.82
C ILE A 90 -12.22 2.34 14.95
N TRP A 91 -12.53 3.15 15.96
CA TRP A 91 -13.90 3.64 16.19
C TRP A 91 -14.41 4.51 15.04
N TYR A 92 -13.53 5.34 14.43
CA TYR A 92 -13.87 6.21 13.31
C TYR A 92 -14.22 5.37 12.09
N GLU A 93 -13.39 4.38 11.79
CA GLU A 93 -13.57 3.50 10.65
C GLU A 93 -14.84 2.64 10.77
N LEU A 94 -15.18 2.21 11.99
CA LEU A 94 -16.42 1.49 12.26
C LEU A 94 -17.65 2.39 12.06
N TRP A 95 -17.64 3.59 12.63
CA TRP A 95 -18.73 4.58 12.46
C TRP A 95 -18.92 4.95 10.98
N ARG A 96 -17.84 5.22 10.26
CA ARG A 96 -17.85 5.57 8.83
C ARG A 96 -18.47 4.47 7.98
N LYS A 97 -18.07 3.21 8.21
CA LYS A 97 -18.62 2.04 7.50
C LYS A 97 -20.10 1.83 7.77
N VAL A 98 -20.55 2.01 9.02
CA VAL A 98 -21.97 1.89 9.38
C VAL A 98 -22.83 2.95 8.67
N ASN A 99 -22.30 4.17 8.50
CA ASN A 99 -23.02 5.27 7.83
C ASN A 99 -22.82 5.30 6.31
N GLY A 100 -22.04 4.39 5.74
CA GLY A 100 -21.80 4.32 4.30
C GLY A 100 -20.97 5.47 3.72
N PHE A 101 -20.24 6.22 4.56
CA PHE A 101 -19.36 7.27 4.06
C PHE A 101 -18.16 6.65 3.32
N PRO A 102 -17.68 7.26 2.22
CA PRO A 102 -16.53 6.75 1.48
C PRO A 102 -15.25 6.81 2.34
N PRO A 103 -14.21 6.01 2.01
CA PRO A 103 -12.90 6.14 2.63
C PRO A 103 -12.37 7.55 2.47
N ASP A 104 -11.63 7.99 3.46
CA ASP A 104 -11.18 9.37 3.53
C ASP A 104 -10.06 9.61 2.49
N PHE A 105 -10.37 10.41 1.46
CA PHE A 105 -9.47 10.79 0.35
C PHE A 105 -8.42 11.80 0.78
N TYR A 106 -7.81 11.63 1.96
CA TYR A 106 -6.70 12.50 2.31
C TYR A 106 -5.57 12.19 1.35
N ARG A 107 -5.42 13.04 0.33
CA ARG A 107 -4.12 13.35 -0.25
C ARG A 107 -3.15 13.38 0.92
N ALA A 108 -2.01 12.71 0.78
CA ALA A 108 -0.89 12.93 1.67
C ALA A 108 -0.50 14.41 1.55
N ASN A 109 -1.26 15.29 2.22
CA ASN A 109 -0.91 16.67 2.42
C ASN A 109 0.39 16.56 3.21
N GLU A 110 1.45 17.01 2.52
CA GLU A 110 2.77 17.32 3.00
C GLU A 110 2.84 17.21 4.53
N SER A 111 3.62 16.23 5.00
CA SER A 111 4.02 16.12 6.39
C SER A 111 4.36 17.51 6.90
N GLY A 112 3.41 18.09 7.66
CA GLY A 112 3.58 19.37 8.29
C GLY A 112 4.84 19.26 9.12
N THR A 113 5.88 19.96 8.67
CA THR A 113 7.04 20.26 9.49
C THR A 113 6.47 20.87 10.76
N SER A 114 6.47 20.07 11.83
CA SER A 114 6.19 20.56 13.16
C SER A 114 7.39 21.43 13.52
N GLU A 115 7.34 22.71 13.11
CA GLU A 115 8.18 23.74 13.68
C GLU A 115 7.90 23.74 15.18
N LYS A 116 8.79 23.10 15.94
CA LYS A 116 8.92 23.34 17.38
C LYS A 116 9.30 24.81 17.54
N LYS A 117 8.28 25.66 17.74
CA LYS A 117 8.48 27.02 18.18
C LYS A 117 8.88 27.00 19.66
N LYS A 118 10.06 27.58 19.90
CA LYS A 118 10.73 27.95 21.15
C LYS A 118 9.87 28.01 22.40
#